data_AF-A0A7R9J7I6-F1
#
_entry.id   AF-A0A7R9J7I6-F1
#
_cell.length_a   1.000
_cell.length_b   1.000
_cell.length_c   1.000
_cell.angle_alpha   90.00
_cell.angle_beta   90.00
_cell.angle_gamma   90.00
#
_symmetry.space_group_name_H-M   'P 1'
#
loop_
_entity.id
_entity.type
_entity.pdbx_description
1 polymer ?
#
loop_
_entity_poly.entity_id
_entity_poly.type
_entity_poly.pdbx_seq_one_letter_code
_entity_poly.pdbx_strand_id
1 'polypeptide(L)'
;DSTSPLVKELFHERVLSQPKREVFVTMGQGVELIRTGSYAFHADVNTYTAISNTWLETEKCSIKEVYMYPEFKGGIPIQRGSPYKEHISQK
;
A
#
# COMPACT_ATOMS: atom_id res chain seq x y z
N ASP A 1 -7.20 -5.54 -11.94
CA ASP A 1 -8.52 -5.14 -12.49
C ASP A 1 -9.65 -5.85 -11.79
N SER A 2 -10.60 -5.09 -11.25
CA SER A 2 -11.86 -5.67 -10.74
C SER A 2 -12.80 -5.98 -11.90
N THR A 3 -13.56 -7.07 -11.82
CA THR A 3 -14.58 -7.42 -12.83
C THR A 3 -15.93 -6.79 -12.54
N SER A 4 -16.16 -6.29 -11.33
CA SER A 4 -17.44 -5.69 -10.92
C SER A 4 -17.66 -4.32 -11.57
N PRO A 5 -18.78 -4.11 -12.31
CA PRO A 5 -19.11 -2.81 -12.89
C PRO A 5 -19.21 -1.71 -11.84
N LEU A 6 -19.82 -2.00 -10.67
CA LEU A 6 -19.97 -1.06 -9.57
C LEU A 6 -18.62 -0.57 -9.02
N VAL A 7 -17.64 -1.47 -8.89
CA VAL A 7 -16.30 -1.11 -8.38
C VAL A 7 -15.58 -0.19 -9.37
N LYS A 8 -15.72 -0.46 -10.67
CA LYS A 8 -15.13 0.39 -11.72
C LYS A 8 -15.77 1.78 -11.75
N GLU A 9 -17.10 1.83 -11.65
CA GLU A 9 -17.85 3.09 -11.60
C GLU A 9 -17.44 3.93 -10.38
N LEU A 10 -17.44 3.32 -9.19
CA LEU A 10 -17.02 3.99 -7.96
C LEU A 10 -15.57 4.50 -8.04
N PHE A 11 -14.65 3.70 -8.60
CA PHE A 11 -13.27 4.12 -8.79
C PHE A 11 -13.15 5.32 -9.73
N HIS A 12 -13.88 5.31 -10.85
CA HIS A 12 -13.90 6.45 -11.76
C HIS A 12 -14.46 7.72 -11.08
N GLU A 13 -15.61 7.59 -10.41
CA GLU A 13 -16.30 8.72 -9.77
C GLU A 13 -15.53 9.28 -8.58
N ARG A 14 -14.88 8.43 -7.77
CA ARG A 14 -14.27 8.84 -6.50
C ARG A 14 -12.76 8.99 -6.55
N VAL A 15 -12.07 8.40 -7.52
CA VAL A 15 -10.60 8.44 -7.59
C VAL A 15 -10.15 9.21 -8.83
N LEU A 16 -10.70 8.89 -10.01
CA LEU A 16 -10.20 9.46 -11.26
C LEU A 16 -10.79 10.83 -11.61
N SER A 17 -11.97 11.17 -11.09
CA SER A 17 -12.62 12.46 -11.32
C SER A 17 -11.96 13.63 -10.58
N GLN A 18 -11.18 13.33 -9.53
CA GLN A 18 -10.55 14.31 -8.67
C GLN A 18 -9.12 14.66 -9.14
N PRO A 19 -8.60 15.86 -8.83
CA PRO A 19 -7.22 16.21 -9.09
C PRO A 19 -6.26 15.21 -8.44
N LYS A 20 -5.25 14.73 -9.19
CA LYS A 20 -4.30 13.71 -8.70
C LYS A 20 -3.67 14.02 -7.34
N ARG A 21 -3.40 15.30 -7.06
CA ARG A 21 -2.77 15.75 -5.81
C ARG A 21 -3.69 15.64 -4.58
N GLU A 22 -5.00 15.56 -4.79
CA GLU A 22 -5.99 15.40 -3.72
C GLU A 22 -6.23 13.92 -3.40
N VAL A 23 -6.00 13.05 -4.38
CA VAL A 23 -6.27 11.61 -4.29
C VAL A 23 -5.05 10.82 -3.83
N PHE A 24 -3.87 11.22 -4.29
CA PHE A 24 -2.62 10.52 -4.02
C PHE A 24 -1.68 11.40 -3.22
N VAL A 25 -1.27 10.88 -2.07
CA VAL A 25 -0.27 11.49 -1.19
C VAL A 25 0.98 10.62 -1.16
N THR A 26 2.13 11.25 -0.87
CA THR A 26 3.36 10.49 -0.63
C THR A 26 3.25 9.69 0.67
N MET A 27 4.08 8.64 0.83
CA MET A 27 4.10 7.85 2.07
C MET A 27 4.32 8.72 3.32
N GLY A 28 5.27 9.66 3.28
CA GLY A 28 5.53 10.55 4.41
C GLY A 28 4.32 11.42 4.77
N GLN A 29 3.64 11.98 3.76
CA GLN A 29 2.40 12.73 3.98
C GLN A 29 1.28 11.84 4.53
N GLY A 30 1.12 10.64 3.99
CA GLY A 30 0.12 9.67 4.45
C GLY A 30 0.34 9.28 5.91
N VAL A 31 1.60 9.05 6.32
CA VAL A 31 1.98 8.77 7.71
C VAL A 31 1.59 9.95 8.62
N GLU A 32 1.91 11.19 8.26
CA GLU A 32 1.49 12.32 9.11
C GLU A 32 -0.04 12.50 9.16
N LEU A 33 -0.75 12.23 8.05
CA LEU A 33 -2.21 12.32 8.01
C LEU A 33 -2.88 11.29 8.94
N ILE A 34 -2.43 10.04 8.95
CA ILE A 34 -3.02 9.02 9.85
C ILE A 34 -2.73 9.32 11.33
N ARG A 35 -1.63 10.02 11.64
CA ARG A 35 -1.29 10.44 13.01
C ARG A 35 -2.35 11.38 13.61
N THR A 36 -3.07 12.13 12.76
CA THR A 36 -4.17 13.01 13.20
C THR A 36 -5.41 12.26 13.70
N GLY A 37 -5.53 10.95 13.40
CA GLY A 37 -6.65 10.10 13.79
C GLY A 37 -7.93 10.26 12.95
N SER A 38 -7.96 11.17 11.99
CA SER A 38 -9.15 11.45 11.14
C SER A 38 -9.00 10.97 9.68
N TYR A 39 -7.96 10.20 9.40
CA TYR A 39 -7.60 9.79 8.05
C TYR A 39 -7.32 8.28 7.97
N ALA A 40 -7.73 7.67 6.87
CA ALA A 40 -7.37 6.30 6.53
C ALA A 40 -6.45 6.31 5.30
N PHE A 41 -5.27 5.70 5.42
CA PHE A 41 -4.27 5.68 4.36
C PHE A 41 -4.04 4.25 3.87
N HIS A 42 -4.26 4.03 2.57
CA HIS A 42 -3.97 2.76 1.92
C HIS A 42 -2.52 2.75 1.45
N ALA A 43 -1.72 1.84 2.01
CA ALA A 43 -0.28 1.77 1.72
C ALA A 43 0.26 0.35 1.92
N ASP A 44 1.52 0.14 1.55
CA ASP A 44 2.22 -1.13 1.71
C ASP A 44 2.98 -1.23 3.04
N VAL A 45 3.64 -2.37 3.25
CA VAL A 45 4.35 -2.74 4.48
C VAL A 45 5.47 -1.75 4.86
N ASN A 46 6.07 -1.03 3.92
CA ASN A 46 7.12 -0.05 4.22
C ASN A 46 6.61 1.11 5.10
N THR A 47 5.29 1.33 5.14
CA THR A 47 4.64 2.31 6.02
C THR A 47 4.89 2.00 7.50
N TYR A 48 4.96 0.71 7.89
CA TYR A 48 5.31 0.33 9.26
C TYR A 48 6.71 0.76 9.64
N THR A 49 7.67 0.64 8.72
CA THR A 49 9.03 1.10 8.95
C THR A 49 9.07 2.60 9.15
N ALA A 50 8.35 3.36 8.32
CA ALA A 50 8.25 4.82 8.46
C ALA A 50 7.65 5.23 9.81
N ILE A 51 6.53 4.62 10.21
CA ILE A 51 5.89 4.86 11.52
C ILE A 51 6.83 4.48 12.67
N SER A 52 7.46 3.31 12.58
CA SER A 52 8.35 2.81 13.63
C SER A 52 9.50 3.77 13.92
N ASN A 53 10.04 4.40 12.88
CA ASN A 53 11.17 5.31 12.96
C ASN A 53 10.79 6.73 13.43
N THR A 54 9.52 7.13 13.32
CA THR A 54 9.10 8.53 13.50
C THR A 54 8.10 8.75 14.64
N TRP A 55 7.41 7.71 15.09
CA TRP A 55 6.35 7.80 16.11
C TRP A 55 6.81 7.26 17.46
N LEU A 56 6.19 7.77 18.52
CA LEU A 56 6.34 7.24 19.87
C LEU A 56 5.60 5.91 20.01
N GLU A 57 6.07 5.04 20.92
CA GLU A 57 5.45 3.72 21.15
C GLU A 57 3.96 3.81 21.51
N THR A 58 3.57 4.82 22.28
CA THR A 58 2.17 5.04 22.69
C THR A 58 1.25 5.39 21.52
N GLU A 59 1.78 6.06 20.50
CA GLU A 59 1.03 6.44 19.30
C GLU A 59 0.80 5.23 18.40
N LYS A 60 1.78 4.31 18.31
CA LYS A 60 1.70 3.10 17.49
C LYS A 60 0.51 2.22 17.89
N CYS A 61 0.21 2.10 19.20
CA CYS A 61 -0.93 1.32 19.70
C CYS A 61 -2.31 1.88 19.31
N SER A 62 -2.37 3.14 18.89
CA SER A 62 -3.63 3.79 18.49
C SER A 62 -4.03 3.48 17.05
N ILE A 63 -3.11 2.90 16.25
CA ILE A 63 -3.36 2.58 14.85
C ILE A 63 -4.25 1.35 14.74
N LYS A 64 -5.12 1.35 13.73
CA LYS A 64 -5.92 0.20 13.30
C LYS A 64 -5.68 -0.09 11.83
N GLU A 65 -5.68 -1.38 11.51
CA GLU A 65 -5.42 -1.89 10.16
C GLU A 65 -6.67 -2.51 9.57
N VAL A 66 -6.86 -2.30 8.27
CA VAL A 66 -7.92 -2.95 7.50
C VAL A 66 -7.30 -3.62 6.29
N TYR A 67 -7.30 -4.95 6.29
CA TYR A 67 -6.78 -5.75 5.18
C TYR A 67 -7.77 -5.71 4.00
N MET A 68 -7.41 -5.00 2.93
CA MET A 68 -8.24 -4.92 1.71
C MET A 68 -7.95 -6.03 0.70
N TYR A 69 -6.70 -6.49 0.63
CA TYR A 69 -6.25 -7.45 -0.38
C TYR A 69 -5.42 -8.55 0.27
N PRO A 70 -5.42 -9.77 -0.29
CA PRO A 70 -4.49 -10.81 0.12
C PRO A 70 -3.04 -10.37 -0.15
N GLU A 71 -2.11 -10.89 0.64
CA GLU A 71 -0.69 -10.58 0.50
C GLU A 71 -0.18 -10.79 -0.92
N PHE A 72 0.51 -9.78 -1.44
CA PHE A 72 1.18 -9.88 -2.73
C PHE A 72 2.39 -10.81 -2.62
N LYS A 73 2.36 -11.93 -3.34
CA LYS A 73 3.53 -12.81 -3.47
C LYS A 73 4.49 -12.23 -4.50
N GLY A 74 5.42 -11.41 -4.01
CA GLY A 74 6.52 -10.89 -4.82
C GLY A 74 7.42 -12.02 -5.35
N GLY A 75 7.92 -11.84 -6.56
CA GLY A 75 8.93 -12.71 -7.16
C GLY A 75 10.16 -11.89 -7.56
N ILE A 76 11.31 -12.55 -7.63
CA ILE A 76 12.54 -11.93 -8.15
C ILE A 76 12.44 -11.94 -9.68
N PRO A 77 12.45 -10.77 -10.35
CA PRO A 77 12.46 -10.74 -11.80
C PRO A 77 13.80 -11.30 -12.31
N ILE A 78 13.73 -12.30 -13.18
CA ILE A 78 14.90 -12.94 -13.78
C ILE A 78 14.85 -12.81 -15.30
N GLN A 79 16.03 -12.72 -15.93
CA GLN A 79 16.12 -12.76 -17.38
C GLN A 79 15.55 -14.07 -17.90
N ARG A 80 14.73 -14.00 -18.96
CA ARG A 80 14.18 -15.19 -19.63
C ARG A 80 15.34 -16.08 -20.10
N GLY A 81 15.33 -17.35 -19.69
CA GLY A 81 16.39 -18.30 -20.01
C GLY A 81 17.59 -18.27 -19.06
N SER A 82 17.53 -17.49 -17.97
CA SER A 82 18.59 -17.48 -16.96
C SER A 82 18.80 -18.88 -16.36
N PRO A 83 20.05 -19.40 -16.32
CA PRO A 83 20.35 -20.67 -15.68
C PRO A 83 20.12 -20.61 -14.16
N TYR A 84 20.08 -19.41 -13.59
CA TYR A 84 19.87 -19.18 -12.16
C TYR A 84 18.40 -19.28 -11.73
N LYS A 85 17.46 -19.48 -12.66
CA LYS A 85 16.02 -19.60 -12.32
C LYS A 85 15.78 -20.62 -11.21
N GLU A 86 16.33 -21.82 -11.38
CA GLU A 86 16.16 -22.92 -10.44
C GLU A 86 16.85 -22.61 -9.11
N HIS A 87 18.04 -21.99 -9.15
CA HIS A 87 18.81 -21.67 -7.95
C HIS A 87 18.17 -20.55 -7.11
N ILE A 88 17.50 -19.60 -7.77
CA ILE A 88 16.78 -18.50 -7.10
C ILE A 88 15.41 -18.97 -6.59
N SER A 89 14.81 -19.99 -7.21
CA SER A 89 13.48 -20.50 -6.84
C SER A 89 13.54 -21.60 -5.76
N GLN A 90 14.72 -22.08 -5.40
CA GLN A 90 14.91 -23.04 -4.31
C GLN A 90 14.67 -22.33 -2.96
N LYS A 91 13.70 -22.84 -2.22
CA LYS A 91 13.35 -22.39 -0.87
C LYS A 91 14.27 -23.00 0.18
#